data_AF-A0A953Y284-F1
#
_entry.id   AF-A0A953Y284-F1
#
_cell.length_a   1.000
_cell.length_b   1.000
_cell.length_c   1.000
_cell.angle_alpha   90.00
_cell.angle_beta   90.00
_cell.angle_gamma   90.00
#
_symmetry.space_group_name_H-M   'P 1'
#
loop_
_entity.id
_entity.type
_entity.pdbx_description
1 polymer ?
#
loop_
_entity_poly.entity_id
_entity_poly.type
_entity_poly.pdbx_seq_one_letter_code
_entity_poly.pdbx_strand_id
1 'polypeptide(L)'
;MPLTWVFLLVFFAVCMFAMLLFRLLRPMFRVGAELDRAHRQAKRQIAEHLAAQARAPHAIQVQGSTRSVRCPYCHTDVDEADVVACASCLARHHEGCWDEHRECSSCGAVERFTQVERTAGRERPNTPKPEKQPPSP
;
A
#
# COMPACT_ATOMS: atom_id res chain seq x y z
N MET A 1 10.60 -6.07 78.62
CA MET A 1 10.90 -4.88 77.80
C MET A 1 11.72 -5.11 76.50
N PRO A 2 12.13 -6.32 76.05
CA PRO A 2 12.90 -6.45 74.80
C PRO A 2 12.05 -6.60 73.51
N LEU A 3 10.76 -6.95 73.59
CA LEU A 3 9.95 -7.24 72.38
C LEU A 3 9.72 -6.01 71.50
N THR A 4 9.53 -4.82 72.08
CA THR A 4 9.24 -3.59 71.31
C THR A 4 10.39 -3.20 70.38
N TRP A 5 11.64 -3.41 70.80
CA TRP A 5 12.83 -3.17 70.00
C TRP A 5 12.92 -4.13 68.80
N VAL A 6 12.55 -5.40 68.99
CA VAL A 6 12.53 -6.38 67.90
C VAL A 6 11.49 -6.00 66.84
N PHE A 7 10.30 -5.55 67.25
CA PHE A 7 9.26 -5.10 66.30
C PHE A 7 9.70 -3.89 65.47
N LEU A 8 10.34 -2.90 66.09
CA LEU A 8 10.86 -1.72 65.37
C LEU A 8 11.94 -2.10 64.36
N LEU A 9 12.87 -3.00 64.72
CA LEU A 9 13.91 -3.47 63.80
C LEU A 9 13.34 -4.23 62.60
N VAL A 10 12.37 -5.13 62.82
CA VAL A 10 11.72 -5.86 61.73
C VAL A 10 10.94 -4.91 60.82
N PHE A 11 10.18 -3.97 61.39
CA PHE A 11 9.45 -2.97 60.61
C PHE A 11 10.39 -2.12 59.75
N PHE A 12 11.50 -1.65 60.34
CA PHE A 12 12.50 -0.86 59.61
C PHE A 12 13.14 -1.67 58.47
N ALA A 13 13.49 -2.94 58.71
CA ALA A 13 14.04 -3.83 57.69
C ALA A 13 13.04 -4.06 56.54
N VAL A 14 11.76 -4.29 56.84
CA VAL A 14 10.69 -4.43 55.83
C VAL A 14 10.51 -3.15 55.02
N CYS A 15 10.48 -1.99 55.67
CA CYS A 15 10.37 -0.70 54.97
C CYS A 15 11.59 -0.42 54.08
N MET A 16 12.81 -0.68 54.57
CA MET A 16 14.02 -0.56 53.76
C MET A 16 14.02 -1.51 52.57
N PHE A 17 13.63 -2.77 52.77
CA PHE A 17 13.53 -3.75 51.70
C PHE A 17 12.48 -3.35 50.67
N ALA A 18 11.31 -2.88 51.10
CA ALA A 18 10.27 -2.38 50.21
C ALA A 18 10.73 -1.15 49.41
N MET A 19 11.44 -0.20 50.03
CA MET A 19 12.02 0.95 49.33
C MET A 19 13.12 0.55 48.35
N LEU A 20 13.96 -0.43 48.69
CA LEU A 20 14.98 -1.01 47.79
C LEU A 20 14.32 -1.70 46.59
N LEU A 21 13.33 -2.56 46.82
CA LEU A 21 12.55 -3.18 45.75
C LEU A 21 11.88 -2.14 44.87
N PHE A 22 11.25 -1.12 45.45
CA PHE A 22 10.63 -0.05 44.68
C PHE A 22 11.67 0.71 43.83
N ARG A 23 12.85 0.99 44.39
CA ARG A 23 13.95 1.64 43.67
C ARG A 23 14.48 0.77 42.52
N LEU A 24 14.52 -0.56 42.70
CA LEU A 24 14.95 -1.52 41.68
C LEU A 24 13.89 -1.78 40.59
N LEU A 25 12.61 -1.74 40.94
CA LEU A 25 11.49 -1.98 40.01
C LEU A 25 11.10 -0.73 39.21
N ARG A 26 11.29 0.47 39.77
CA ARG A 26 10.99 1.75 39.12
C ARG A 26 11.61 1.93 37.71
N PRO A 27 12.85 1.53 37.40
CA PRO A 27 13.38 1.63 36.03
C PRO A 27 12.61 0.76 35.03
N MET A 28 12.15 -0.43 35.41
CA MET A 28 11.36 -1.29 34.51
C MET A 28 10.03 -0.65 34.11
N PHE A 29 9.35 0.00 35.07
CA PHE A 29 8.12 0.72 34.77
C PHE A 29 8.36 1.94 33.86
N ARG A 30 9.53 2.60 33.95
CA ARG A 30 9.88 3.71 33.03
C ARG A 30 10.08 3.22 31.60
N VAL A 31 10.80 2.11 31.42
CA VAL A 31 11.02 1.52 30.08
C VAL A 31 9.69 1.16 29.41
N GLY A 32 8.75 0.58 30.16
CA GLY A 32 7.41 0.27 29.65
C GLY A 32 6.66 1.51 29.15
N ALA A 33 6.70 2.62 29.91
CA ALA A 33 6.06 3.87 29.52
C ALA A 33 6.73 4.53 28.31
N GLU A 34 8.06 4.42 28.17
CA GLU A 34 8.81 4.92 27.01
C GLU A 34 8.50 4.13 25.74
N LEU A 35 8.47 2.79 25.82
CA LEU A 35 8.12 1.93 24.69
C LEU A 35 6.69 2.21 24.19
N ASP A 36 5.74 2.38 25.10
CA ASP A 36 4.35 2.69 24.78
C ASP A 36 4.19 4.09 24.14
N ARG A 37 4.96 5.09 24.58
CA ARG A 37 5.03 6.40 23.90
C ARG A 37 5.61 6.29 22.49
N ALA A 38 6.73 5.57 22.33
CA ALA A 38 7.38 5.38 21.04
C ALA A 38 6.45 4.66 20.05
N HIS A 39 5.76 3.61 20.50
CA HIS A 39 4.80 2.89 19.68
C HIS A 39 3.62 3.76 19.23
N ARG A 40 3.07 4.59 20.13
CA ARG A 40 2.02 5.57 19.77
C ARG A 40 2.50 6.62 18.77
N GLN A 41 3.73 7.12 18.92
CA GLN A 41 4.32 8.07 17.97
C GLN A 41 4.50 7.44 16.59
N ALA A 42 5.05 6.23 16.51
CA ALA A 42 5.20 5.49 15.25
C ALA A 42 3.85 5.26 14.56
N LYS A 43 2.81 4.87 15.32
CA LYS A 43 1.45 4.71 14.78
C LYS A 43 0.89 6.01 14.19
N ARG A 44 1.13 7.16 14.84
CA ARG A 44 0.69 8.47 14.32
C ARG A 44 1.41 8.81 13.02
N GLN A 45 2.72 8.62 12.95
CA GLN A 45 3.51 8.88 11.74
C GLN A 45 3.03 8.01 10.56
N ILE A 46 2.79 6.72 10.77
CA ILE A 46 2.26 5.83 9.74
C ILE A 46 0.87 6.31 9.28
N ALA A 47 -0.02 6.65 10.21
CA ALA A 47 -1.35 7.16 9.87
C ALA A 47 -1.30 8.47 9.07
N GLU A 48 -0.40 9.38 9.42
CA GLU A 48 -0.17 10.63 8.70
C GLU A 48 0.36 10.38 7.28
N HIS A 49 1.33 9.48 7.11
CA HIS A 49 1.84 9.10 5.79
C HIS A 49 0.75 8.46 4.91
N LEU A 50 -0.05 7.55 5.47
CA LEU A 50 -1.16 6.93 4.74
C LEU A 50 -2.23 7.95 4.37
N ALA A 51 -2.57 8.87 5.28
CA ALA A 51 -3.51 9.95 5.00
C ALA A 51 -2.98 10.91 3.92
N ALA A 52 -1.68 11.20 3.91
CA ALA A 52 -1.04 11.99 2.87
C ALA A 52 -1.07 11.29 1.50
N GLN A 53 -0.78 9.98 1.46
CA GLN A 53 -0.88 9.18 0.23
C GLN A 53 -2.32 9.09 -0.29
N ALA A 54 -3.31 8.97 0.60
CA ALA A 54 -4.72 8.96 0.22
C ALA A 54 -5.21 10.31 -0.34
N ARG A 55 -4.63 11.42 0.12
CA ARG A 55 -4.91 12.78 -0.40
C ARG A 55 -4.16 13.09 -1.68
N ALA A 56 -2.96 12.54 -1.84
CA ALA A 56 -2.21 12.69 -3.06
C ALA A 56 -2.96 11.95 -4.17
N PRO A 57 -3.39 12.63 -5.25
CA PRO A 57 -3.88 11.92 -6.41
C PRO A 57 -2.69 11.13 -6.96
N HIS A 58 -2.60 9.84 -6.62
CA HIS A 58 -1.78 8.89 -7.35
C HIS A 58 -2.39 8.74 -8.74
N ALA A 59 -2.20 9.78 -9.56
CA ALA A 59 -2.52 9.76 -10.96
C ALA A 59 -1.51 8.81 -11.61
N ILE A 60 -1.86 7.53 -11.68
CA ILE A 60 -1.20 6.58 -12.56
C ILE A 60 -1.51 7.09 -13.97
N GLN A 61 -0.63 7.94 -14.49
CA GLN A 61 -0.74 8.43 -15.85
C GLN A 61 -0.35 7.30 -16.79
N VAL A 62 -1.32 6.47 -17.13
CA VAL A 62 -1.19 5.60 -18.30
C VAL A 62 -1.23 6.53 -19.51
N GLN A 63 -0.06 6.87 -20.04
CA GLN A 63 0.02 7.40 -21.40
C GLN A 63 -0.47 6.28 -22.30
N GLY A 64 -1.70 6.39 -22.80
CA GLY A 64 -2.16 5.54 -23.88
C GLY A 64 -1.16 5.73 -25.02
N SER A 65 -0.30 4.74 -25.23
CA SER A 65 0.59 4.78 -26.38
C SER A 65 -0.32 4.77 -27.59
N THR A 66 -0.18 5.75 -28.47
CA THR A 66 -0.81 5.76 -29.81
C THR A 66 -0.36 4.58 -30.68
N ARG A 67 0.49 3.71 -30.13
CA ARG A 67 0.92 2.46 -30.71
C ARG A 67 -0.29 1.52 -30.85
N SER A 68 -0.43 0.96 -32.04
CA SER A 68 -1.37 -0.11 -32.34
C SER A 68 -1.34 -1.19 -31.26
N VAL A 69 -2.53 -1.65 -30.85
CA VAL A 69 -2.65 -2.78 -29.93
C VAL A 69 -2.35 -4.05 -30.71
N ARG A 70 -1.42 -4.87 -30.20
CA ARG A 70 -1.02 -6.15 -30.82
C ARG A 70 -1.74 -7.31 -30.18
N CYS A 71 -2.14 -8.28 -31.01
CA CYS A 71 -2.68 -9.55 -30.55
C CYS A 71 -1.59 -10.33 -29.80
N PRO A 72 -1.79 -10.74 -28.55
CA PRO A 72 -0.79 -11.52 -27.81
C PRO A 72 -0.48 -12.89 -28.41
N TYR A 73 -1.35 -13.41 -29.28
CA TYR A 73 -1.18 -14.72 -29.92
C TYR A 73 -0.27 -14.64 -31.16
N CYS A 74 -0.63 -13.83 -32.16
CA CYS A 74 0.11 -13.71 -33.41
C CYS A 74 1.11 -12.54 -33.45
N HIS A 75 1.12 -11.70 -32.42
CA HIS A 75 1.93 -10.47 -32.29
C HIS A 75 1.76 -9.43 -33.40
N THR A 76 0.73 -9.58 -34.22
CA THR A 76 0.35 -8.64 -35.27
C THR A 76 -0.63 -7.60 -34.72
N ASP A 77 -0.63 -6.41 -35.31
CA ASP A 77 -1.54 -5.33 -34.94
C ASP A 77 -3.01 -5.76 -35.17
N VAL A 78 -3.91 -5.32 -34.30
CA VAL A 78 -5.34 -5.67 -34.36
C VAL A 78 -6.13 -4.51 -34.97
N ASP A 79 -6.80 -4.79 -36.09
CA ASP A 79 -7.72 -3.88 -36.74
C ASP A 79 -9.07 -3.83 -36.00
N GLU A 80 -9.82 -2.73 -36.17
CA GLU A 80 -11.05 -2.48 -35.40
C GLU A 80 -12.24 -3.32 -35.84
N ALA A 81 -12.23 -3.86 -37.06
CA ALA A 81 -13.37 -4.57 -37.63
C ALA A 81 -13.63 -5.94 -36.97
N ASP A 82 -12.56 -6.66 -36.58
CA ASP A 82 -12.63 -8.07 -36.16
C ASP A 82 -11.85 -8.32 -34.85
N VAL A 83 -12.11 -7.49 -33.83
CA VAL A 83 -11.43 -7.54 -32.53
C VAL A 83 -12.31 -8.06 -31.41
N VAL A 84 -11.78 -9.01 -30.65
CA VAL A 84 -12.36 -9.46 -29.39
C VAL A 84 -11.45 -9.08 -28.22
N ALA A 85 -12.01 -8.90 -27.03
CA ALA A 85 -11.24 -8.62 -25.82
C ALA A 85 -11.46 -9.68 -24.76
N CYS A 86 -10.39 -10.10 -24.09
CA CYS A 86 -10.50 -11.00 -22.95
C CYS A 86 -11.34 -10.36 -21.82
N ALA A 87 -12.30 -11.10 -21.27
CA ALA A 87 -13.14 -10.60 -20.18
C ALA A 87 -12.38 -10.38 -18.86
N SER A 88 -11.24 -11.07 -18.68
CA SER A 88 -10.44 -11.01 -17.45
C SER A 88 -9.38 -9.90 -17.48
N CYS A 89 -8.57 -9.84 -18.54
CA CYS A 89 -7.40 -8.94 -18.60
C CYS A 89 -7.54 -7.82 -19.65
N LEU A 90 -8.63 -7.78 -20.41
CA LEU A 90 -8.91 -6.82 -21.49
C LEU A 90 -7.88 -6.81 -22.63
N ALA A 91 -7.02 -7.84 -22.74
CA ALA A 91 -6.15 -8.02 -23.89
C ALA A 91 -6.97 -8.21 -25.17
N ARG A 92 -6.58 -7.53 -26.25
CA ARG A 92 -7.26 -7.57 -27.55
C ARG A 92 -6.67 -8.67 -28.43
N HIS A 93 -7.53 -9.47 -29.06
CA HIS A 93 -7.18 -10.53 -29.99
C HIS A 93 -7.95 -10.34 -31.30
N HIS A 94 -7.40 -10.83 -32.41
CA HIS A 94 -8.22 -11.05 -33.60
C HIS A 94 -9.25 -12.14 -33.31
N GLU A 95 -10.46 -12.02 -33.85
CA GLU A 95 -11.52 -13.01 -33.67
C GLU A 95 -11.05 -14.42 -34.07
N GLY A 96 -10.42 -14.56 -35.25
CA GLY A 96 -9.90 -15.84 -35.73
C GLY A 96 -8.81 -16.44 -34.84
N CYS A 97 -7.88 -15.62 -34.32
CA CYS A 97 -6.85 -16.08 -33.38
C CYS A 97 -7.45 -16.58 -32.07
N TRP A 98 -8.53 -15.94 -31.59
CA TRP A 98 -9.23 -16.40 -30.40
C TRP A 98 -9.97 -17.71 -30.67
N ASP A 99 -10.64 -17.85 -31.80
CA ASP A 99 -11.39 -19.08 -32.13
C ASP A 99 -10.47 -20.29 -32.31
N GLU A 100 -9.25 -20.07 -32.84
CA GLU A 100 -8.21 -21.07 -32.96
C GLU A 100 -7.66 -21.52 -31.59
N HIS A 101 -7.28 -20.56 -30.73
CA HIS A 101 -6.62 -20.86 -29.45
C HIS A 101 -7.60 -21.19 -28.31
N ARG A 102 -8.84 -20.69 -28.38
CA ARG A 102 -9.94 -20.84 -27.41
C ARG A 102 -9.69 -20.31 -25.99
N GLU A 103 -8.56 -19.65 -25.76
CA GLU A 103 -8.21 -18.99 -24.50
C GLU A 103 -7.28 -17.78 -24.75
N CYS A 104 -7.27 -16.83 -23.82
CA CYS A 104 -6.41 -15.66 -23.90
C CYS A 104 -4.92 -16.03 -23.71
N SER A 105 -4.09 -15.77 -24.72
CA SER A 105 -2.63 -16.03 -24.64
C SER A 105 -1.87 -15.18 -23.61
N SER A 106 -2.52 -14.19 -22.97
CA SER A 106 -1.92 -13.39 -21.89
C SER A 106 -2.25 -13.88 -20.48
N CYS A 107 -3.45 -14.42 -20.23
CA CYS A 107 -3.88 -14.82 -18.89
C CYS A 107 -4.58 -16.19 -18.79
N GLY A 108 -4.85 -16.87 -19.90
CA GLY A 108 -5.49 -18.19 -19.95
C GLY A 108 -7.02 -18.19 -19.74
N ALA A 109 -7.67 -17.03 -19.65
CA ALA A 109 -9.12 -16.98 -19.52
C ALA A 109 -9.83 -17.34 -20.84
N VAL A 110 -10.97 -18.04 -20.75
CA VAL A 110 -11.74 -18.56 -21.90
C VAL A 110 -12.92 -17.66 -22.31
N GLU A 111 -13.23 -16.63 -21.52
CA GLU A 111 -14.32 -15.70 -21.79
C GLU A 111 -13.85 -14.45 -22.56
N ARG A 112 -14.66 -14.00 -23.51
CA ARG A 112 -14.40 -12.81 -24.34
C ARG A 112 -15.62 -11.90 -24.50
N PHE A 113 -15.35 -10.62 -24.75
CA PHE A 113 -16.29 -9.67 -25.31
C PHE A 113 -16.18 -9.68 -26.84
N THR A 114 -17.32 -9.80 -27.52
CA THR A 114 -17.41 -9.85 -29.00
C THR A 114 -17.67 -8.48 -29.64
N GLN A 115 -18.07 -7.47 -28.86
CA GLN A 115 -18.31 -6.11 -29.34
C GLN A 115 -17.39 -5.16 -28.57
N VAL A 116 -16.27 -4.77 -29.18
CA VAL A 116 -15.26 -3.92 -28.54
C VAL A 116 -15.04 -2.67 -29.39
N GLU A 117 -15.89 -1.67 -29.21
CA GLU A 117 -15.72 -0.38 -29.86
C GLU A 117 -14.55 0.41 -29.24
N ARG A 118 -13.79 1.13 -30.08
CA ARG A 118 -12.88 2.17 -29.57
C ARG A 118 -13.72 3.38 -29.21
N THR A 119 -13.80 3.69 -27.91
CA THR A 119 -14.13 5.06 -27.51
C THR A 119 -12.96 5.96 -27.92
N ALA A 120 -13.24 7.20 -28.33
CA ALA A 120 -12.24 8.18 -28.82
C ALA A 120 -11.20 8.61 -27.76
N GLY A 121 -11.07 7.85 -26.66
CA GLY A 121 -10.53 8.30 -25.40
C GLY A 121 -11.44 9.36 -24.79
N ARG A 122 -11.38 9.52 -23.48
CA ARG A 122 -11.79 10.79 -22.90
C ARG A 122 -10.78 11.82 -23.38
N GLU A 123 -11.24 12.92 -23.98
CA GLU A 123 -10.37 14.07 -24.26
C GLU A 123 -9.67 14.44 -22.96
N ARG A 124 -8.34 14.27 -22.92
CA ARG A 124 -7.57 14.63 -21.73
C ARG A 124 -7.79 16.13 -21.53
N PRO A 125 -8.29 16.59 -20.37
CA PRO A 125 -8.34 18.01 -20.07
C PRO A 125 -6.94 18.57 -20.32
N ASN A 126 -6.86 19.63 -21.13
CA ASN A 126 -5.59 20.28 -21.44
C ASN A 126 -5.11 21.04 -20.19
N THR A 127 -4.65 20.30 -19.18
CA THR A 127 -4.00 20.88 -18.02
C THR A 127 -2.66 21.42 -18.50
N PRO A 128 -2.37 22.73 -18.33
CA PRO A 128 -1.12 23.31 -18.74
C PRO A 128 0.03 22.48 -18.15
N LYS A 129 0.95 22.09 -19.03
CA LYS A 129 2.17 21.37 -18.66
C LYS A 129 2.85 22.17 -17.54
N PRO A 130 3.09 21.60 -16.35
CA PRO A 130 3.74 22.32 -15.28
C PRO A 130 5.08 22.84 -15.81
N GLU A 131 5.22 24.16 -15.78
CA GLU A 131 6.44 24.84 -16.21
C GLU A 131 7.59 24.31 -15.36
N LYS A 132 8.67 23.88 -16.01
CA LYS A 132 9.82 23.30 -15.31
C LYS A 132 10.34 24.34 -14.33
N GLN A 133 10.13 24.10 -13.04
CA GLN A 133 10.66 24.96 -12.00
C GLN A 133 12.20 24.92 -12.11
N PRO A 134 12.87 26.07 -12.20
CA PRO A 134 14.33 26.11 -12.31
C PRO A 134 14.98 25.43 -11.09
N PRO A 135 16.16 24.80 -11.26
CA PRO A 135 16.86 24.16 -10.15
C PRO A 135 17.09 25.19 -9.03
N SER A 136 16.79 24.80 -7.79
CA SER A 136 17.10 25.63 -6.63
C SER A 136 18.62 25.78 -6.46
N PRO A 137 19.12 26.96 -6.06
CA PRO A 137 20.55 27.23 -5.88
C PRO A 137 21.16 26.45 -4.71
#